data_AF-A0A5J5H311-F1
#
_entry.id   AF-A0A5J5H311-F1
#
_cell.length_a   1.000
_cell.length_b   1.000
_cell.length_c   1.000
_cell.angle_alpha   90.00
_cell.angle_beta   90.00
_cell.angle_gamma   90.00
#
_symmetry.space_group_name_H-M   'P 1'
#
loop_
_entity.id
_entity.type
_entity.pdbx_description
1 polymer ?
#
loop_
_entity_poly.entity_id
_entity_poly.type
_entity_poly.pdbx_seq_one_letter_code
_entity_poly.pdbx_strand_id
1 'polypeptide(L)' 'MLEKGEIDIFQFYNLVITLTIGTSIPVTPAALAKLAKRDSWLASVLTVVVSLLFIFLYNQISSLYPNQTYVEMNEKIFR' A
#
# COMPACT_ATOMS: atom_id res chain seq x y z
N MET A 1 11.44 -22.86 8.86
CA MET A 1 10.15 -23.54 8.62
C MET A 1 9.07 -22.62 9.17
N LEU A 2 8.02 -22.30 8.41
CA LEU A 2 6.90 -21.51 8.93
C LEU A 2 6.18 -22.36 9.99
N GLU A 3 6.07 -21.87 11.22
CA GLU A 3 5.23 -22.53 12.23
C GLU A 3 3.77 -22.32 11.82
N LYS A 4 3.03 -23.41 11.56
CA LYS A 4 1.60 -23.42 11.17
C LYS A 4 1.23 -22.63 9.89
N GLY A 5 2.20 -22.14 9.11
CA GLY A 5 1.94 -21.32 7.93
C GLY A 5 1.65 -19.85 8.25
N GLU A 6 1.89 -19.42 9.49
CA GLU A 6 1.78 -18.02 9.90
C GLU A 6 3.12 -17.30 9.62
N ILE A 7 3.02 -16.07 9.13
CA ILE A 7 4.17 -15.20 8.88
C ILE A 7 4.32 -14.20 10.02
N ASP A 8 5.55 -14.01 10.49
CA ASP A 8 5.86 -12.97 11.48
C ASP A 8 5.71 -11.57 10.87
N ILE A 9 5.53 -10.54 11.70
CA ILE A 9 5.36 -9.15 11.26
C ILE A 9 6.55 -8.65 10.43
N PHE A 10 7.78 -9.07 10.76
CA PHE A 10 8.96 -8.73 9.96
C PHE A 10 8.97 -9.48 8.61
N GLN A 11 8.50 -10.73 8.58
CA GLN A 11 8.38 -11.49 7.34
C GLN A 11 7.33 -10.89 6.41
N PHE A 12 6.18 -10.49 6.96
CA PHE A 12 5.15 -9.77 6.23
C PHE A 12 5.66 -8.42 5.72
N TYR A 13 6.33 -7.63 6.56
CA TYR A 13 6.94 -6.36 6.17
C TYR A 13 7.90 -6.51 4.99
N ASN A 14 8.82 -7.49 5.06
CA ASN A 14 9.76 -7.78 3.98
C ASN A 14 9.07 -8.24 2.70
N LEU A 15 8.02 -9.06 2.82
CA LEU A 15 7.20 -9.50 1.68
C LEU A 15 6.54 -8.32 0.97
N VAL A 16 5.88 -7.44 1.74
CA VAL A 16 5.18 -6.25 1.21
C VAL A 16 6.17 -5.30 0.54
N ILE A 17 7.32 -5.04 1.15
CA ILE A 17 8.35 -4.18 0.55
C ILE A 17 8.88 -4.76 -0.74
N THR A 18 9.22 -6.06 -0.75
CA THR A 18 9.79 -6.71 -1.94
C THR A 18 8.79 -6.70 -3.09
N LEU A 19 7.51 -6.97 -2.83
CA LEU A 19 6.44 -6.91 -3.82
C LEU A 19 6.23 -5.50 -4.37
N THR A 20 6.21 -4.50 -3.47
CA THR A 20 5.98 -3.09 -3.83
C THR A 20 7.15 -2.54 -4.65
N ILE A 21 8.38 -2.80 -4.21
CA ILE A 21 9.59 -2.35 -4.89
C ILE A 21 9.78 -3.07 -6.22
N GLY A 22 9.57 -4.40 -6.24
CA GLY A 22 9.81 -5.25 -7.39
C GLY A 22 8.95 -4.93 -8.61
N THR A 23 7.79 -4.32 -8.42
CA THR A 23 6.84 -3.99 -9.50
C THR A 23 6.87 -2.51 -9.92
N SER A 24 7.19 -1.58 -9.01
CA SER A 24 6.88 -0.16 -9.20
C SER A 24 8.09 0.77 -9.40
N ILE A 25 9.30 0.39 -9.00
CA ILE A 25 10.46 1.32 -9.00
C ILE A 25 11.07 1.59 -10.39
N PRO A 26 11.22 0.64 -11.32
CA PRO A 26 12.01 0.92 -12.52
C PRO A 26 11.36 1.93 -13.49
N VAL A 27 10.02 1.93 -13.58
CA VAL A 27 9.29 2.66 -14.64
C VAL A 27 8.77 4.01 -14.15
N THR A 28 8.35 4.09 -12.89
CA THR A 28 7.62 5.24 -12.33
C THR A 28 8.46 6.52 -12.25
N PRO A 29 9.72 6.51 -11.76
CA PRO A 29 10.54 7.73 -11.69
C PRO A 29 10.87 8.30 -13.06
N ALA A 30 11.12 7.45 -14.06
CA ALA A 30 11.39 7.88 -15.43
C ALA A 30 10.16 8.52 -16.07
N ALA A 31 8.97 7.93 -15.87
CA ALA A 31 7.71 8.53 -16.32
C ALA A 31 7.44 9.87 -15.62
N LEU A 32 7.67 9.95 -14.31
CA LEU A 32 7.47 11.17 -13.52
C LEU A 32 8.44 12.28 -13.91
N ALA A 33 9.72 11.95 -14.17
CA ALA A 33 10.72 12.87 -14.69
C ALA A 33 10.35 13.37 -16.09
N LYS A 34 9.81 12.51 -16.95
CA LYS A 34 9.38 12.89 -18.30
C LYS A 34 8.17 13.84 -18.26
N LEU A 35 7.20 13.58 -17.40
CA LEU A 35 5.94 14.34 -17.32
C LEU A 35 6.10 15.65 -16.56
N ALA A 36 6.65 15.61 -15.35
CA ALA A 36 6.77 16.78 -14.48
C ALA A 36 8.10 17.54 -14.62
N LYS A 37 9.07 16.98 -15.37
CA LYS A 37 10.38 17.59 -15.68
C LYS A 37 11.10 18.10 -14.43
N ARG A 38 10.98 19.40 -14.13
CA ARG A 38 11.66 20.07 -13.02
C ARG A 38 10.88 20.00 -11.70
N ASP A 39 9.58 19.72 -11.78
CA ASP A 39 8.67 19.69 -10.63
C ASP A 39 8.36 18.25 -10.19
N SER A 40 9.10 17.26 -10.71
CA SER A 40 8.94 15.84 -10.36
C SER A 40 9.15 15.57 -8.87
N TRP A 41 10.01 16.35 -8.19
CA TRP A 41 10.20 16.24 -6.74
C TRP A 41 8.92 16.61 -5.98
N LEU A 42 8.20 17.66 -6.42
CA LEU A 42 6.96 18.09 -5.80
C LEU A 42 5.83 17.08 -6.06
N ALA A 43 5.77 16.54 -7.29
CA ALA A 43 4.82 15.49 -7.63
C ALA A 43 5.04 14.21 -6.79
N SER A 44 6.29 13.84 -6.51
CA SER A 44 6.62 12.74 -5.59
C SER A 44 6.13 13.01 -4.17
N VAL A 45 6.38 14.21 -3.64
CA VAL A 45 5.92 14.60 -2.29
C VAL A 45 4.39 14.57 -2.20
N LEU A 46 3.70 15.12 -3.19
CA LEU A 46 2.23 15.10 -3.24
C LEU A 46 1.69 13.66 -3.27
N THR A 47 2.32 12.77 -4.03
CA THR A 47 1.95 11.36 -4.07
C THR A 47 2.09 10.72 -2.69
N VAL A 48 3.17 10.99 -1.96
CA VAL A 48 3.36 10.48 -0.59
C VAL A 48 2.27 10.98 0.35
N VAL A 49 1.95 12.28 0.30
CA VAL A 49 0.89 12.87 1.15
C VAL A 49 -0.46 12.23 0.86
N VAL A 50 -0.81 12.04 -0.42
CA VAL A 50 -2.06 11.37 -0.81
C VAL A 50 -2.08 9.91 -0.34
N SER A 51 -0.97 9.17 -0.50
CA SER A 51 -0.87 7.79 -0.01
C SER A 51 -1.03 7.67 1.50
N LEU A 52 -0.50 8.61 2.28
CA LEU A 52 -0.70 8.64 3.74
C LEU A 52 -2.17 8.84 4.11
N LEU A 53 -2.90 9.68 3.37
CA LEU A 53 -4.34 9.84 3.54
C LEU A 53 -5.08 8.51 3.31
N PHE A 54 -4.73 7.77 2.25
CA PHE A 54 -5.31 6.46 2.00
C PHE A 54 -4.99 5.46 3.10
N ILE A 55 -3.75 5.42 3.59
CA ILE A 55 -3.37 4.55 4.72
C ILE A 55 -4.23 4.86 5.95
N PHE A 56 -4.44 6.15 6.26
CA PHE A 56 -5.32 6.55 7.34
C PHE A 56 -6.77 6.06 7.15
N LEU A 57 -7.32 6.21 5.94
CA LEU A 57 -8.67 5.72 5.63
C LEU A 57 -8.77 4.19 5.76
N TYR A 58 -7.80 3.45 5.24
CA TYR A 58 -7.77 1.98 5.37
C TYR A 58 -7.69 1.54 6.84
N ASN A 59 -6.91 2.23 7.66
CA ASN A 59 -6.83 1.94 9.09
C ASN A 59 -8.16 2.22 9.81
N GLN A 60 -8.85 3.31 9.47
CA GLN A 60 -10.19 3.59 10.01
C GLN A 60 -11.19 2.51 9.62
N ILE A 61 -11.20 2.12 8.35
CA ILE A 61 -12.08 1.05 7.86
C ILE A 61 -11.79 -0.27 8.56
N SER A 62 -10.51 -0.64 8.70
CA SER A 62 -10.10 -1.85 9.44
C SER A 62 -10.55 -1.83 10.91
N SER A 63 -10.50 -0.65 11.56
CA SER A 63 -10.98 -0.49 12.94
C SER A 63 -12.50 -0.62 13.07
N LEU A 64 -13.27 -0.30 12.03
CA LEU A 64 -14.74 -0.42 12.04
C LEU A 64 -15.21 -1.88 11.88
N TYR A 65 -14.39 -2.73 11.25
CA TYR A 65 -14.68 -4.14 11.01
C TYR A 65 -13.60 -5.06 11.60
N PRO A 66 -13.45 -5.05 12.94
CA PRO A 66 -12.44 -5.88 13.59
C PRO A 66 -12.72 -7.35 13.32
N ASN A 67 -11.66 -8.11 13.02
CA ASN A 67 -11.69 -9.55 12.72
C ASN A 67 -12.45 -9.95 11.45
N GLN A 68 -12.72 -9.01 10.53
CA GLN A 68 -13.25 -9.35 9.21
C GLN A 68 -12.15 -9.22 8.16
N THR A 69 -12.11 -10.17 7.23
CA THR A 69 -11.24 -10.04 6.06
C THR A 69 -11.75 -8.95 5.13
N TYR A 70 -10.88 -8.45 4.25
CA TYR A 70 -11.27 -7.48 3.24
C TYR A 70 -12.47 -7.95 2.40
N VAL A 71 -12.55 -9.26 2.10
CA VAL A 71 -13.67 -9.83 1.32
C VAL A 71 -14.95 -9.83 2.13
N GLU A 72 -14.93 -10.32 3.37
CA GLU A 72 -16.11 -10.35 4.27
C GLU A 72 -16.67 -8.96 4.52
N MET A 73 -15.80 -7.97 4.70
CA MET A 73 -16.20 -6.58 4.86
C MET A 73 -16.92 -6.06 3.61
N ASN A 74 -16.38 -6.34 2.41
CA ASN A 74 -17.03 -5.92 1.16
C ASN A 74 -18.39 -6.62 0.96
N GLU A 75 -18.49 -7.92 1.28
CA GLU A 75 -19.77 -8.63 1.24
C GLU A 75 -20.80 -8.05 2.20
N LYS A 76 -20.38 -7.59 3.38
CA LYS A 76 -21.29 -7.00 4.37
C LYS A 76 -21.77 -5.58 3.99
N ILE A 77 -20.94 -4.82 3.28
CA ILE A 77 -21.25 -3.42 2.93
C ILE A 77 -22.04 -3.33 1.63
N PHE A 78 -21.68 -4.12 0.62
CA PHE A 78 -22.20 -3.98 -0.75
C PHE A 78 -23.32 -4.98 -1.10
N ARG A 79 -23.69 -5.87 -0.18
CA ARG A 79 -24.73 -6.88 -0.36
C ARG A 79 -25.82 -6.69 0.69
#